data_AF-A0A941GD49-F1
#
_entry.id   AF-A0A941GD49-F1
#
_cell.length_a   1.000
_cell.length_b   1.000
_cell.length_c   1.000
_cell.angle_alpha   90.00
_cell.angle_beta   90.00
_cell.angle_gamma   90.00
#
_symmetry.space_group_name_H-M   'P 1'
#
loop_
_entity.id
_entity.type
_entity.pdbx_description
1 polymer ?
#
loop_
_entity_poly.entity_id
_entity_poly.type
_entity_poly.pdbx_seq_one_letter_code
_entity_poly.pdbx_strand_id
1 'polypeptide(L)'
;MSESSATTEIMIKLPKHLLTELDGFVKQENVNRSEFIYQATKMYLRERKKRHIRESMRRGYMEMAKLNLSIASESFLAEYEAEHTVERLVSGG
;
A
#
# COMPACT_ATOMS: atom_id res chain seq x y z
N MET A 1 3.84 18.04 34.52
CA MET A 1 4.26 17.89 33.11
C MET A 1 2.99 17.80 32.31
N SER A 2 2.62 18.86 31.58
CA SER A 2 1.34 18.93 30.87
C SER A 2 1.34 17.92 29.72
N GLU A 3 0.37 17.01 29.71
CA GLU A 3 0.16 16.09 28.59
C GLU A 3 0.01 16.89 27.30
N SER A 4 0.84 16.59 26.30
CA SER A 4 0.68 17.15 24.96
C SER A 4 -0.60 16.57 24.37
N SER A 5 -1.57 17.45 24.05
CA SER A 5 -2.81 17.06 23.40
C SER A 5 -2.52 16.25 22.13
N ALA A 6 -3.18 15.10 21.96
CA ALA A 6 -2.99 14.18 20.83
C ALA A 6 -3.45 14.75 19.47
N THR A 7 -4.00 15.96 19.45
CA THR A 7 -4.52 16.62 18.25
C THR A 7 -3.99 18.05 18.14
N THR A 8 -3.65 18.46 16.92
CA THR A 8 -3.23 19.83 16.58
C THR A 8 -4.25 20.46 15.63
N GLU A 9 -4.71 21.66 15.96
CA GLU A 9 -5.58 22.44 15.07
C GLU A 9 -4.77 23.11 13.96
N ILE A 10 -5.35 23.17 12.76
CA ILE A 10 -4.75 23.82 11.59
C ILE A 10 -5.76 24.75 10.93
N MET A 11 -5.28 25.88 10.40
CA MET A 11 -6.08 26.79 9.58
C MET A 11 -5.76 26.57 8.11
N ILE A 12 -6.80 26.36 7.29
CA ILE A 12 -6.65 26.13 5.84
C ILE A 12 -7.49 27.15 5.05
N LYS A 13 -7.02 27.48 3.85
CA LYS A 13 -7.76 28.30 2.88
C LYS A 13 -8.16 27.40 1.72
N LEU A 14 -9.46 27.34 1.43
CA LEU A 14 -10.02 26.57 0.32
C LEU A 14 -10.75 27.50 -0.65
N PRO A 15 -10.75 27.20 -1.96
CA PRO A 15 -11.59 27.91 -2.92
C PRO A 15 -13.07 27.84 -2.54
N LYS A 16 -13.81 28.93 -2.75
CA LYS A 16 -15.24 28.99 -2.37
C LYS A 16 -16.06 27.89 -3.03
N HIS A 17 -15.82 27.60 -4.31
CA HIS A 17 -16.54 26.56 -5.04
C HIS A 17 -16.33 25.17 -4.41
N LEU A 18 -15.11 24.85 -3.98
CA LEU A 18 -14.79 23.59 -3.32
C LEU A 18 -15.46 23.48 -1.96
N LEU A 19 -15.53 24.59 -1.20
CA LEU A 19 -16.27 24.65 0.06
C LEU A 19 -17.77 24.40 -0.16
N THR A 20 -18.36 24.96 -1.21
CA THR A 20 -19.77 24.74 -1.56
C THR A 20 -20.05 23.28 -1.93
N GLU A 21 -19.16 22.66 -2.69
CA GLU A 21 -19.26 21.24 -3.04
C GLU A 21 -19.15 20.36 -1.78
N LEU A 22 -18.16 20.63 -0.93
CA LEU A 22 -17.99 19.95 0.36
C LEU A 22 -19.24 20.07 1.24
N ASP A 23 -19.87 21.25 1.29
CA ASP A 23 -21.12 21.46 2.04
C ASP A 23 -22.27 20.60 1.53
N GLY A 24 -22.29 20.27 0.23
CA GLY A 24 -23.24 19.33 -0.35
C GLY A 24 -23.10 17.94 0.26
N PHE A 25 -21.86 17.41 0.29
CA PHE A 25 -21.57 16.09 0.86
C PHE A 25 -21.79 16.05 2.37
N VAL A 26 -21.33 17.08 3.10
CA VAL A 26 -21.53 17.21 4.54
C VAL A 26 -23.01 17.12 4.92
N LYS A 27 -23.90 17.77 4.14
CA LYS A 27 -25.35 17.67 4.33
C LYS A 27 -25.91 16.29 3.98
N GLN A 28 -25.47 15.71 2.88
CA GLN A 28 -25.94 14.40 2.42
C GLN A 28 -25.55 13.28 3.39
N GLU A 29 -24.34 13.32 3.93
CA GLU A 29 -23.80 12.30 4.84
C GLU A 29 -24.08 12.60 6.32
N ASN A 30 -24.71 13.75 6.62
CA ASN A 30 -25.01 14.22 7.97
C ASN A 30 -23.76 14.23 8.89
N VAL A 31 -22.64 14.69 8.35
CA VAL A 31 -21.36 14.89 9.07
C VAL A 31 -21.05 16.38 9.18
N ASN A 32 -19.99 16.75 9.92
CA ASN A 32 -19.49 18.12 9.93
C ASN A 32 -18.26 18.26 9.02
N ARG A 33 -17.90 19.50 8.67
CA ARG A 33 -16.76 19.79 7.78
C ARG A 33 -15.44 19.25 8.30
N SER A 34 -15.18 19.35 9.60
CA SER A 34 -13.94 18.89 10.21
C SER A 34 -13.79 17.37 10.10
N GLU A 35 -14.88 16.63 10.36
CA GLU A 35 -14.92 15.18 10.21
C GLU A 35 -14.70 14.77 8.75
N PHE A 36 -15.38 15.43 7.82
CA PHE A 36 -15.20 15.18 6.39
C PHE A 36 -13.75 15.40 5.93
N ILE A 37 -13.15 16.54 6.33
CA ILE A 37 -11.75 16.87 6.00
C ILE A 37 -10.80 15.87 6.66
N TYR A 38 -11.06 15.45 7.90
CA TYR A 38 -10.27 14.46 8.60
C TYR A 38 -10.28 13.11 7.86
N GLN A 39 -11.46 12.61 7.49
CA GLN A 39 -11.59 11.35 6.76
C GLN A 39 -10.93 11.42 5.37
N ALA A 40 -11.15 12.52 4.64
CA ALA A 40 -10.50 12.76 3.35
C ALA A 40 -8.97 12.76 3.48
N THR A 41 -8.43 13.42 4.51
CA THR A 41 -6.99 13.47 4.79
C THR A 41 -6.44 12.09 5.12
N LYS A 42 -7.13 11.34 5.98
CA LYS A 42 -6.76 9.97 6.37
C LYS A 42 -6.73 9.04 5.16
N MET A 43 -7.75 9.10 4.31
CA MET A 43 -7.83 8.34 3.07
C MET A 43 -6.67 8.69 2.13
N TYR A 44 -6.44 9.99 1.89
CA TYR A 44 -5.37 10.46 1.00
C TYR A 44 -3.99 9.95 1.46
N LEU A 45 -3.69 10.05 2.75
CA LEU A 45 -2.43 9.56 3.32
C LEU A 45 -2.29 8.04 3.16
N ARG A 46 -3.36 7.27 3.38
CA ARG A 46 -3.34 5.81 3.22
C ARG A 46 -3.04 5.42 1.78
N GLU A 47 -3.73 6.00 0.81
CA GLU A 47 -3.51 5.68 -0.61
C GLU A 47 -2.12 6.13 -1.09
N ARG A 48 -1.61 7.25 -0.60
CA ARG A 48 -0.25 7.70 -0.94
C ARG A 48 0.82 6.78 -0.38
N LYS A 49 0.68 6.30 0.87
CA LYS A 49 1.58 5.27 1.45
C LYS A 49 1.54 3.97 0.65
N LYS A 50 0.34 3.50 0.28
CA LYS A 50 0.14 2.28 -0.53
C LYS A 50 0.84 2.39 -1.89
N ARG A 51 0.74 3.54 -2.56
CA ARG A 51 1.44 3.80 -3.82
C ARG A 51 2.96 3.76 -3.63
N HIS A 52 3.46 4.45 -2.60
CA HIS A 52 4.89 4.48 -2.31
C HIS A 52 5.48 3.09 -2.05
N ILE A 53 4.77 2.25 -1.27
CA ILE A 53 5.21 0.87 -1.01
C ILE A 53 5.30 0.08 -2.32
N ARG A 54 4.28 0.15 -3.19
CA ARG A 54 4.28 -0.55 -4.48
C ARG A 54 5.42 -0.09 -5.40
N GLU A 55 5.65 1.21 -5.48
CA GLU A 55 6.75 1.78 -6.29
C GLU A 55 8.12 1.35 -5.76
N SER A 56 8.32 1.35 -4.45
CA SER A 56 9.55 0.89 -3.82
C SER A 56 9.76 -0.62 -4.00
N MET A 57 8.72 -1.44 -3.87
CA MET A 57 8.79 -2.88 -4.17
C MET A 57 9.19 -3.11 -5.63
N ARG A 58 8.52 -2.43 -6.57
CA ARG A 58 8.84 -2.54 -8.00
C ARG A 58 10.30 -2.19 -8.28
N ARG A 59 10.82 -1.10 -7.69
CA ARG A 59 12.24 -0.72 -7.82
C ARG A 59 13.17 -1.80 -7.27
N GLY A 60 12.94 -2.27 -6.04
CA GLY A 60 13.75 -3.33 -5.46
C GLY A 60 13.77 -4.61 -6.30
N TYR A 61 12.63 -5.02 -6.87
CA TYR A 61 12.59 -6.16 -7.78
C TYR A 61 13.39 -5.95 -9.07
N MET A 62 13.34 -4.75 -9.66
CA MET A 62 14.15 -4.45 -10.84
C MET A 62 15.65 -4.41 -10.52
N GLU A 63 16.02 -3.81 -9.39
CA GLU A 63 17.42 -3.74 -8.94
C GLU A 63 18.00 -5.14 -8.70
N MET A 64 17.19 -6.05 -8.13
CA MET A 64 17.59 -7.43 -7.84
C MET A 64 17.36 -8.39 -9.01
N ALA A 65 16.80 -7.96 -10.14
CA ALA A 65 16.34 -8.84 -11.20
C ALA A 65 17.44 -9.79 -11.71
N LYS A 66 18.66 -9.27 -11.90
CA LYS A 66 19.80 -10.07 -12.37
C LYS A 66 20.23 -11.13 -11.36
N LEU A 67 20.30 -10.76 -10.07
CA LEU A 67 20.69 -11.68 -9.00
C LEU A 67 19.63 -12.76 -8.81
N ASN A 68 18.35 -12.37 -8.74
CA ASN A 68 17.24 -13.31 -8.63
C ASN A 68 17.21 -14.29 -9.81
N LEU A 69 17.48 -13.82 -11.03
CA LEU A 69 17.56 -14.68 -12.20
C LEU A 69 18.74 -15.68 -12.13
N SER A 70 19.92 -15.24 -11.66
CA SER A 70 21.08 -16.13 -11.50
C SER A 70 20.76 -17.26 -10.53
N ILE A 71 20.25 -16.92 -9.34
CA ILE A 71 19.92 -17.90 -8.30
C ILE A 71 18.84 -18.87 -8.81
N ALA A 72 17.80 -18.36 -9.47
CA ALA A 72 16.76 -19.22 -10.04
C ALA A 72 17.31 -20.19 -11.10
N SER A 73 18.25 -19.73 -11.93
CA SER A 73 18.89 -20.57 -12.95
C SER A 73 19.80 -21.63 -12.34
N GLU A 74 20.54 -21.28 -11.28
CA GLU A 74 21.42 -22.21 -10.56
C GLU A 74 20.64 -23.32 -9.84
N SER A 75 19.49 -22.99 -9.27
CA SER A 75 18.63 -23.93 -8.53
C SER A 75 17.77 -24.84 -9.44
N PHE A 76 17.64 -24.52 -10.73
CA PHE A 76 16.69 -25.17 -11.63
C PHE A 76 16.87 -26.70 -11.72
N LEU A 77 18.12 -27.17 -11.84
CA LEU A 77 18.41 -28.60 -11.93
C LEU A 77 18.07 -29.34 -10.65
N ALA A 78 18.37 -28.73 -9.49
CA ALA A 78 18.07 -29.32 -8.19
C ALA A 78 16.55 -29.43 -7.95
N GLU A 79 15.78 -28.43 -8.39
CA GLU A 79 14.31 -28.48 -8.35
C GLU A 79 13.75 -29.61 -9.24
N TYR A 80 14.25 -29.73 -10.47
CA TYR A 80 13.84 -30.77 -11.42
C TYR A 80 14.13 -32.19 -10.90
N GLU A 81 15.32 -32.42 -10.35
CA GLU A 81 15.69 -33.72 -9.77
C GLU A 81 14.82 -34.06 -8.56
N ALA A 82 14.51 -33.06 -7.71
CA ALA A 82 13.66 -33.26 -6.55
C ALA A 82 12.21 -33.63 -6.95
N GLU A 83 11.63 -32.95 -7.94
CA GLU A 83 10.28 -33.20 -8.44
C GLU A 83 10.16 -34.64 -9.00
N HIS A 84 11.08 -35.05 -9.87
CA HIS A 84 11.07 -36.39 -10.44
C HIS A 84 11.39 -37.51 -9.43
N THR A 85 12.21 -37.22 -8.42
CA THR A 85 12.46 -38.18 -7.35
C THR A 85 11.19 -38.43 -6.54
N VAL A 86 10.41 -37.38 -6.25
CA VAL A 86 9.11 -37.52 -5.56
C VAL A 86 8.13 -38.30 -6.42
N GLU A 87 8.00 -37.99 -7.72
CA GLU A 87 7.13 -38.73 -8.64
C GLU A 87 7.46 -40.22 -8.69
N ARG A 88 8.75 -40.58 -8.80
CA ARG A 88 9.19 -41.99 -8.79
C ARG A 88 8.84 -42.71 -7.50
N LEU A 89 8.93 -42.05 -6.36
CA LEU A 89 8.62 -42.63 -5.06
C LEU A 89 7.12 -42.88 -4.87
N VAL A 90 6.25 -42.01 -5.39
CA VAL A 90 4.79 -42.14 -5.24
C VAL A 90 4.13 -42.99 -6.33
N SER A 91 4.78 -43.18 -7.47
CA SER A 91 4.26 -44.01 -8.57
C SER A 91 4.36 -45.51 -8.29
N GLY A 92 5.13 -45.93 -7.28
CA GLY A 92 5.53 -47.33 -7.09
C GLY A 92 6.36 -47.80 -8.28
N GLY A 93 7.68 -47.67 -8.20
CA GLY A 93 8.59 -48.11 -9.28
C GLY A 93 8.35 -49.54 -9.75
#